data_AF-C6DBY0-F1
#
_entry.id   AF-C6DBY0-F1
#
_cell.length_a   1.000
_cell.length_b   1.000
_cell.length_c   1.000
_cell.angle_alpha   90.00
_cell.angle_beta   90.00
_cell.angle_gamma   90.00
#
_symmetry.space_group_name_H-M   'P 1'
#
loop_
_entity.id
_entity.type
_entity.pdbx_description
1 polymer ?
#
loop_
_entity_poly.entity_id
_entity_poly.type
_entity_poly.pdbx_seq_one_letter_code
_entity_poly.pdbx_strand_id
1 'polypeptide(L)'
;MKVLSTSSVIHDFSRAVAPKQNDVSQLRRSVIRAQFSTLLLSMALLFCFITPTYAANVSSFKMSSQTFADRMNANLTKLNIPLKLTINLEKGTSVDDFQHIFNEHVGLIGSVESKGQQLNGLVILNAASESADVTRQNLQIVTAAFSAVLGENNIESPEVTEMMFGLLQDSQTSGKGVRQVGNARFTATTNKDTDIIFTAEPAL
;
A
#
# COMPACT_ATOMS: atom_id res chain seq x y z
N MET A 1 -64.53 22.57 50.05
CA MET A 1 -63.26 23.18 50.53
C MET A 1 -62.11 22.37 49.92
N LYS A 2 -61.04 22.90 49.27
CA LYS A 2 -60.14 24.07 49.52
C LYS A 2 -59.36 23.92 50.84
N VAL A 3 -58.03 24.02 50.97
CA VAL A 3 -56.80 24.07 50.10
C VAL A 3 -55.61 23.57 51.00
N LEU A 4 -54.35 23.25 50.66
CA LEU A 4 -53.39 23.29 49.51
C LEU A 4 -52.71 21.90 49.39
N SER A 5 -51.92 21.47 48.39
CA SER A 5 -51.30 22.06 47.18
C SER A 5 -49.95 22.82 47.30
N THR A 6 -48.81 22.11 47.37
CA THR A 6 -47.44 22.67 47.18
C THR A 6 -46.70 22.05 45.99
N SER A 7 -46.68 22.75 44.86
CA SER A 7 -45.83 22.44 43.70
C SER A 7 -44.55 23.29 43.71
N SER A 8 -43.38 22.67 43.59
CA SER A 8 -42.13 23.38 43.31
C SER A 8 -41.75 23.25 41.83
N VAL A 9 -41.94 24.33 41.08
CA VAL A 9 -41.35 24.47 39.73
C VAL A 9 -39.90 24.90 39.89
N ILE A 10 -38.99 24.26 39.15
CA ILE A 10 -37.63 24.77 38.93
C ILE A 10 -37.40 24.87 37.42
N HIS A 11 -37.62 26.07 36.89
CA HIS A 11 -36.93 26.56 35.72
C HIS A 11 -35.89 27.56 36.20
N ASP A 12 -34.60 27.28 35.97
CA ASP A 12 -33.69 28.31 35.49
C ASP A 12 -32.56 27.69 34.65
N PHE A 13 -31.89 28.53 33.87
CA PHE A 13 -30.90 28.12 32.89
C PHE A 13 -29.52 27.88 33.51
N SER A 14 -28.89 26.78 33.11
CA SER A 14 -27.43 26.66 33.12
C SER A 14 -26.97 25.99 31.83
N ARG A 15 -26.62 26.84 30.86
CA ARG A 15 -26.14 26.45 29.53
C ARG A 15 -24.70 25.95 29.66
N ALA A 16 -24.54 24.72 30.14
CA ALA A 16 -23.24 24.06 30.25
C ALA A 16 -22.56 24.01 28.86
N VAL A 17 -21.55 24.85 28.67
CA VAL A 17 -20.77 24.91 27.43
C VAL A 17 -20.00 23.60 27.30
N ALA A 18 -20.31 22.81 26.28
CA ALA A 18 -19.53 21.62 25.96
C ALA A 18 -18.06 22.02 25.69
N PRO A 19 -17.07 21.41 26.37
CA PRO A 19 -15.68 21.80 26.21
C PRO A 19 -15.18 21.46 24.80
N LYS A 20 -14.98 22.50 23.97
CA LYS A 20 -14.47 22.38 22.59
C LYS A 20 -12.97 22.07 22.60
N GLN A 21 -12.60 20.85 23.01
CA GLN A 21 -11.21 20.49 23.26
C GLN A 21 -10.94 18.99 23.03
N ASN A 22 -10.66 18.60 21.77
CA ASN A 22 -9.90 17.37 21.44
C ASN A 22 -9.40 17.27 19.97
N ASP A 23 -9.83 18.13 19.02
CA ASP A 23 -9.31 18.12 17.64
C ASP A 23 -7.77 18.15 17.58
N VAL A 24 -7.15 19.06 18.34
CA VAL A 24 -5.69 19.30 18.29
C VAL A 24 -4.89 18.11 18.85
N SER A 25 -5.44 17.38 19.84
CA SER A 25 -4.81 16.18 20.40
C SER A 25 -4.95 14.98 19.46
N GLN A 26 -6.10 14.80 18.79
CA GLN A 26 -6.26 13.79 17.74
C GLN A 26 -5.36 14.08 16.52
N LEU A 27 -5.34 15.33 16.01
CA LEU A 27 -4.46 15.69 14.89
C LEU A 27 -2.99 15.41 15.20
N ARG A 28 -2.48 15.87 16.35
CA ARG A 28 -1.07 15.60 16.73
C ARG A 28 -0.78 14.10 16.84
N ARG A 29 -1.69 13.32 17.42
CA ARG A 29 -1.49 11.86 17.59
C ARG A 29 -1.53 11.12 16.25
N SER A 30 -2.37 11.57 15.31
CA SER A 30 -2.40 11.10 13.92
C SER A 30 -1.09 11.42 13.19
N VAL A 31 -0.67 12.70 13.16
CA VAL A 31 0.56 13.13 12.47
C VAL A 31 1.81 12.43 13.01
N ILE A 32 1.92 12.27 14.34
CA ILE A 32 3.05 11.53 14.95
C ILE A 32 3.02 10.06 14.52
N ARG A 33 1.85 9.41 14.47
CA ARG A 33 1.72 8.01 14.04
C ARG A 33 2.04 7.82 12.56
N ALA A 34 1.60 8.73 11.69
CA ALA A 34 1.91 8.72 10.26
C ALA A 34 3.41 8.95 9.98
N GLN A 35 4.05 9.86 10.74
CA GLN A 35 5.51 10.01 10.68
C GLN A 35 6.25 8.77 11.17
N PHE A 36 5.74 8.10 12.22
CA PHE A 36 6.34 6.87 12.74
C PHE A 36 6.11 5.66 11.81
N SER A 37 4.96 5.54 11.15
CA SER A 37 4.72 4.50 10.14
C SER A 37 5.60 4.73 8.91
N THR A 38 5.72 5.98 8.43
CA THR A 38 6.65 6.34 7.34
C THR A 38 8.11 6.00 7.71
N LEU A 39 8.53 6.27 8.96
CA LEU A 39 9.87 5.92 9.45
C LEU A 39 10.08 4.41 9.54
N LEU A 40 9.11 3.66 10.09
CA LEU A 40 9.18 2.19 10.19
C LEU A 40 9.14 1.51 8.82
N LEU A 41 8.33 2.03 7.88
CA LEU A 41 8.30 1.63 6.49
C LEU A 41 9.68 1.85 5.84
N SER A 42 10.26 3.04 6.03
CA SER A 42 11.61 3.36 5.55
C SER A 42 12.69 2.45 6.13
N MET A 43 12.58 2.09 7.42
CA MET A 43 13.48 1.10 8.04
C MET A 43 13.23 -0.33 7.55
N ALA A 44 11.98 -0.72 7.29
CA ALA A 44 11.65 -2.04 6.76
C ALA A 44 12.19 -2.24 5.34
N LEU A 45 12.06 -1.22 4.47
CA LEU A 45 12.72 -1.16 3.17
C LEU A 45 14.25 -1.37 3.33
N LEU A 46 14.87 -0.64 4.27
CA LEU A 46 16.29 -0.77 4.63
C LEU A 46 16.71 -2.16 5.12
N PHE A 47 15.81 -2.94 5.75
CA PHE A 47 16.09 -4.32 6.18
C PHE A 47 15.94 -5.36 5.06
N CYS A 48 15.25 -5.07 3.96
CA CYS A 48 15.16 -5.98 2.81
C CYS A 48 16.52 -6.22 2.11
N PHE A 49 17.51 -5.34 2.32
CA PHE A 49 18.83 -5.39 1.67
C PHE A 49 19.79 -6.48 2.20
N ILE A 50 19.41 -7.26 3.21
CA ILE A 50 20.32 -8.23 3.86
C ILE A 50 20.50 -9.54 3.05
N THR A 51 19.60 -9.84 2.09
CA THR A 51 19.70 -11.04 1.23
C THR A 51 19.97 -10.69 -0.24
N PRO A 52 21.24 -10.59 -0.68
CA PRO A 52 21.56 -10.49 -2.11
C PRO A 52 21.30 -11.83 -2.80
N THR A 53 20.11 -11.99 -3.39
CA THR A 53 19.72 -13.17 -4.18
C THR A 53 20.48 -13.24 -5.49
N TYR A 54 21.67 -13.83 -5.42
CA TYR A 54 22.56 -14.16 -6.53
C TYR A 54 21.82 -14.91 -7.66
N ALA A 55 21.83 -14.35 -8.87
CA ALA A 55 21.53 -15.11 -10.09
C ALA A 55 22.28 -14.51 -11.30
N ALA A 56 23.21 -15.27 -11.86
CA ALA A 56 23.52 -15.13 -13.29
C ALA A 56 22.37 -15.81 -14.05
N ASN A 57 21.80 -15.12 -15.04
CA ASN A 57 20.43 -15.36 -15.56
C ASN A 57 19.34 -15.11 -14.50
N VAL A 58 19.21 -13.86 -14.04
CA VAL A 58 17.93 -13.43 -13.45
C VAL A 58 16.85 -13.47 -14.54
N SER A 59 15.70 -14.07 -14.28
CA SER A 59 14.52 -13.89 -15.14
C SER A 59 14.04 -12.44 -15.08
N SER A 60 13.38 -11.96 -16.14
CA SER A 60 12.90 -10.57 -16.21
C SER A 60 11.47 -10.49 -16.74
N PHE A 61 10.78 -9.40 -16.43
CA PHE A 61 9.47 -9.07 -17.03
C PHE A 61 9.59 -8.57 -18.49
N LYS A 62 10.80 -8.56 -19.06
CA LYS A 62 11.11 -8.04 -20.42
C LYS A 62 10.64 -6.59 -20.64
N MET A 63 10.59 -5.80 -19.58
CA MET A 63 10.22 -4.37 -19.58
C MET A 63 11.28 -3.55 -18.83
N SER A 64 11.44 -2.28 -19.19
CA SER A 64 12.27 -1.36 -18.40
C SER A 64 11.54 -0.87 -17.14
N SER A 65 12.30 -0.40 -16.15
CA SER A 65 11.75 0.26 -14.96
C SER A 65 10.89 1.48 -15.33
N GLN A 66 11.36 2.33 -16.26
CA GLN A 66 10.58 3.48 -16.74
C GLN A 66 9.26 3.05 -17.41
N THR A 67 9.28 2.01 -18.23
CA THR A 67 8.05 1.45 -18.84
C THR A 67 7.05 1.00 -17.78
N PHE A 68 7.53 0.44 -16.66
CA PHE A 68 6.68 0.09 -15.53
C PHE A 68 6.10 1.34 -14.84
N ALA A 69 6.90 2.39 -14.63
CA ALA A 69 6.41 3.66 -14.08
C ALA A 69 5.36 4.34 -14.98
N ASP A 70 5.55 4.36 -16.29
CA ASP A 70 4.61 4.97 -17.23
C ASP A 70 3.25 4.26 -17.19
N ARG A 71 3.25 2.91 -17.18
CA ARG A 71 2.05 2.09 -17.03
C ARG A 71 1.38 2.28 -15.66
N MET A 72 2.14 2.28 -14.57
CA MET A 72 1.61 2.48 -13.22
C MET A 72 0.99 3.88 -13.06
N ASN A 73 1.63 4.92 -13.59
CA ASN A 73 1.10 6.28 -13.57
C ASN A 73 -0.17 6.42 -14.42
N ALA A 74 -0.28 5.73 -15.56
CA ALA A 74 -1.52 5.66 -16.33
C ALA A 74 -2.64 4.97 -15.54
N ASN A 75 -2.34 3.88 -14.84
CA ASN A 75 -3.27 3.17 -13.97
C ASN A 75 -3.75 4.03 -12.78
N LEU A 76 -2.84 4.71 -12.07
CA LEU A 76 -3.19 5.65 -10.99
C LEU A 76 -4.06 6.81 -11.50
N THR A 77 -3.77 7.32 -12.70
CA THR A 77 -4.58 8.36 -13.36
C THR A 77 -6.00 7.88 -13.67
N LYS A 78 -6.17 6.66 -14.20
CA LYS A 78 -7.50 6.06 -14.42
C LYS A 78 -8.31 5.94 -13.12
N LEU A 79 -7.64 5.59 -12.02
CA LEU A 79 -8.25 5.49 -10.69
C LEU A 79 -8.54 6.85 -10.02
N ASN A 80 -8.17 7.97 -10.66
CA ASN A 80 -8.21 9.33 -10.08
C ASN A 80 -7.38 9.46 -8.78
N ILE A 81 -6.32 8.67 -8.62
CA ILE A 81 -5.40 8.76 -7.48
C ILE A 81 -4.31 9.81 -7.82
N PRO A 82 -4.19 10.91 -7.06
CA PRO A 82 -3.30 12.03 -7.38
C PRO A 82 -1.84 11.77 -6.93
N LEU A 83 -1.33 10.57 -7.18
CA LEU A 83 0.01 10.12 -6.81
C LEU A 83 0.78 9.71 -8.07
N LYS A 84 2.11 9.80 -8.04
CA LYS A 84 2.95 9.53 -9.22
C LYS A 84 4.25 8.81 -8.85
N LEU A 85 4.40 7.58 -9.34
CA LEU A 85 5.67 6.87 -9.32
C LEU A 85 6.71 7.65 -10.14
N THR A 86 7.79 8.03 -9.47
CA THR A 86 9.00 8.59 -10.09
C THR A 86 10.16 7.68 -9.71
N ILE A 87 10.90 7.21 -10.71
CA ILE A 87 11.99 6.25 -10.53
C ILE A 87 13.33 6.99 -10.55
N ASN A 88 14.05 6.87 -9.45
CA ASN A 88 15.48 7.15 -9.38
C ASN A 88 16.17 5.80 -9.19
N LEU A 89 17.04 5.40 -10.11
CA LEU A 89 17.77 4.13 -10.01
C LEU A 89 19.02 4.30 -9.15
N GLU A 90 19.09 3.55 -8.07
CA GLU A 90 20.28 3.38 -7.24
C GLU A 90 21.08 2.15 -7.75
N LYS A 91 22.41 2.29 -7.83
CA LYS A 91 23.28 1.26 -8.41
C LYS A 91 23.82 0.34 -7.33
N GLY A 92 23.34 -0.90 -7.32
CA GLY A 92 23.92 -1.97 -6.51
C GLY A 92 25.14 -2.61 -7.18
N THR A 93 25.64 -3.68 -6.57
CA THR A 93 26.82 -4.43 -7.06
C THR A 93 26.47 -5.54 -8.06
N SER A 94 25.21 -5.99 -8.09
CA SER A 94 24.73 -7.10 -8.93
C SER A 94 23.34 -6.87 -9.54
N VAL A 95 22.57 -5.95 -8.98
CA VAL A 95 21.19 -5.57 -9.31
C VAL A 95 21.09 -4.08 -9.01
N ASP A 96 20.45 -3.31 -9.89
CA ASP A 96 20.10 -1.91 -9.65
C ASP A 96 18.68 -1.88 -9.05
N ASP A 97 18.35 -0.92 -8.19
CA ASP A 97 17.02 -0.83 -7.59
C ASP A 97 16.44 0.59 -7.62
N PHE A 98 15.16 0.71 -7.33
CA PHE A 98 14.51 1.98 -7.05
C PHE A 98 13.51 1.83 -5.92
N GLN A 99 13.39 2.87 -5.12
CA GLN A 99 12.47 2.94 -3.99
C GLN A 99 11.50 4.11 -4.17
N HIS A 100 10.24 3.90 -3.81
CA HIS A 100 9.20 4.93 -3.86
C HIS A 100 8.19 4.76 -2.73
N ILE A 101 7.88 5.85 -2.02
CA ILE A 101 6.85 5.88 -0.97
C ILE A 101 5.68 6.69 -1.52
N PHE A 102 4.51 6.05 -1.66
CA PHE A 102 3.30 6.69 -2.20
C PHE A 102 2.55 7.48 -1.13
N ASN A 103 2.51 6.95 0.10
CA ASN A 103 1.95 7.57 1.29
C ASN A 103 2.56 6.90 2.55
N GLU A 104 2.12 7.29 3.75
CA GLU A 104 2.60 6.78 5.04
C GLU A 104 2.30 5.29 5.32
N HIS A 105 1.61 4.61 4.39
CA HIS A 105 1.24 3.19 4.46
C HIS A 105 1.83 2.34 3.31
N VAL A 106 2.08 2.91 2.13
CA VAL A 106 2.41 2.16 0.90
C VAL A 106 3.80 2.53 0.37
N GLY A 107 4.72 1.57 0.46
CA GLY A 107 6.08 1.65 -0.07
C GLY A 107 6.35 0.59 -1.14
N LEU A 108 7.16 0.94 -2.13
CA LEU A 108 7.50 0.10 -3.29
C LEU A 108 9.03 0.06 -3.45
N ILE A 109 9.57 -1.15 -3.59
CA ILE A 109 10.89 -1.43 -4.16
C ILE A 109 10.68 -2.09 -5.52
N GLY A 110 11.41 -1.65 -6.55
CA GLY A 110 11.57 -2.40 -7.78
C GLY A 110 13.04 -2.74 -8.03
N SER A 111 13.30 -3.96 -8.48
CA SER A 111 14.64 -4.47 -8.78
C SER A 111 14.84 -4.59 -10.29
N VAL A 112 16.05 -4.30 -10.75
CA VAL A 112 16.43 -4.16 -12.15
C VAL A 112 17.73 -4.92 -12.44
N GLU A 113 17.72 -5.80 -13.44
CA GLU A 113 18.88 -6.56 -13.87
C GLU A 113 19.90 -5.62 -14.55
N SER A 114 21.07 -5.42 -13.92
CA SER A 114 21.95 -4.28 -14.25
C SER A 114 22.52 -4.29 -15.69
N LYS A 115 22.59 -5.43 -16.39
CA LYS A 115 23.12 -5.49 -17.77
C LYS A 115 22.07 -5.14 -18.81
N GLY A 116 20.87 -5.74 -18.72
CA GLY A 116 19.75 -5.50 -19.61
C GLY A 116 18.90 -4.29 -19.24
N GLN A 117 19.05 -3.75 -18.03
CA GLN A 117 18.22 -2.68 -17.45
C GLN A 117 16.72 -3.04 -17.45
N GLN A 118 16.42 -4.31 -17.22
CA GLN A 118 15.05 -4.86 -17.21
C GLN A 118 14.58 -5.13 -15.79
N LEU A 119 13.31 -4.80 -15.53
CA LEU A 119 12.64 -5.08 -14.25
C LEU A 119 12.63 -6.60 -14.01
N ASN A 120 13.14 -7.04 -12.85
CA ASN A 120 13.26 -8.45 -12.47
C ASN A 120 12.54 -8.81 -11.16
N GLY A 121 12.01 -7.83 -10.42
CA GLY A 121 11.18 -8.07 -9.25
C GLY A 121 10.55 -6.78 -8.72
N LEU A 122 9.44 -6.91 -7.99
CA LEU A 122 8.81 -5.86 -7.19
C LEU A 122 8.51 -6.37 -5.78
N VAL A 123 8.67 -5.50 -4.79
CA VAL A 123 8.17 -5.68 -3.42
C VAL A 123 7.33 -4.46 -3.06
N ILE A 124 6.10 -4.66 -2.62
CA ILE A 124 5.20 -3.60 -2.15
C ILE A 124 4.82 -3.89 -0.71
N LEU A 125 5.18 -2.97 0.18
CA LEU A 125 4.77 -2.97 1.57
C LEU A 125 3.47 -2.16 1.68
N ASN A 126 2.39 -2.78 2.16
CA ASN A 126 1.12 -2.11 2.44
C ASN A 126 0.76 -2.27 3.92
N ALA A 127 0.99 -1.22 4.71
CA ALA A 127 0.68 -1.20 6.13
C ALA A 127 -0.81 -0.96 6.41
N ALA A 128 -1.34 -1.59 7.45
CA ALA A 128 -2.74 -1.48 7.83
C ALA A 128 -3.16 -0.04 8.19
N SER A 129 -4.40 0.33 7.87
CA SER A 129 -4.98 1.64 8.21
C SER A 129 -6.37 1.51 8.84
N GLU A 130 -6.62 2.31 9.87
CA GLU A 130 -7.90 2.38 10.59
C GLU A 130 -9.03 2.99 9.74
N SER A 131 -8.68 3.70 8.65
CA SER A 131 -9.65 4.17 7.66
C SER A 131 -9.86 3.13 6.56
N ALA A 132 -11.10 2.66 6.41
CA ALA A 132 -11.49 1.76 5.33
C ALA A 132 -11.27 2.38 3.94
N ASP A 133 -11.35 3.71 3.81
CA ASP A 133 -11.15 4.42 2.54
C ASP A 133 -9.66 4.54 2.19
N VAL A 134 -8.79 4.75 3.19
CA VAL A 134 -7.33 4.69 3.00
C VAL A 134 -6.89 3.28 2.65
N THR A 135 -7.38 2.26 3.39
CA THR A 135 -7.10 0.84 3.09
C THR A 135 -7.57 0.46 1.67
N ARG A 136 -8.71 0.99 1.19
CA ARG A 136 -9.16 0.79 -0.20
C ARG A 136 -8.22 1.47 -1.21
N GLN A 137 -7.84 2.73 -0.98
CA GLN A 137 -6.92 3.45 -1.86
C GLN A 137 -5.54 2.79 -1.91
N ASN A 138 -5.03 2.32 -0.77
CA ASN A 138 -3.77 1.59 -0.70
C ASN A 138 -3.80 0.31 -1.55
N LEU A 139 -4.87 -0.49 -1.43
CA LEU A 139 -5.07 -1.68 -2.28
C LEU A 139 -5.18 -1.31 -3.76
N GLN A 140 -5.83 -0.19 -4.12
CA GLN A 140 -5.86 0.30 -5.50
C GLN A 140 -4.46 0.66 -6.05
N ILE A 141 -3.55 1.19 -5.21
CA ILE A 141 -2.14 1.43 -5.58
C ILE A 141 -1.41 0.10 -5.84
N VAL A 142 -1.63 -0.93 -5.02
CA VAL A 142 -1.06 -2.28 -5.24
C VAL A 142 -1.58 -2.87 -6.56
N THR A 143 -2.89 -2.84 -6.79
CA THR A 143 -3.53 -3.29 -8.04
C THR A 143 -3.00 -2.55 -9.26
N ALA A 144 -2.74 -1.23 -9.15
CA ALA A 144 -2.16 -0.43 -10.23
C ALA A 144 -0.74 -0.87 -10.60
N ALA A 145 0.09 -1.26 -9.62
CA ALA A 145 1.41 -1.81 -9.85
C ALA A 145 1.35 -3.21 -10.49
N PHE A 146 0.52 -4.11 -10.00
CA PHE A 146 0.41 -5.46 -10.55
C PHE A 146 -0.17 -5.46 -11.97
N SER A 147 -1.17 -4.61 -12.26
CA SER A 147 -1.64 -4.37 -13.64
C SER A 147 -0.54 -3.80 -14.55
N ALA A 148 0.34 -2.93 -14.04
CA ALA A 148 1.46 -2.40 -14.83
C ALA A 148 2.49 -3.47 -15.22
N VAL A 149 2.72 -4.48 -14.36
CA VAL A 149 3.55 -5.66 -14.66
C VAL A 149 2.91 -6.50 -15.77
N LEU A 150 1.63 -6.88 -15.62
CA LEU A 150 0.90 -7.71 -16.59
C LEU A 150 0.82 -7.05 -17.97
N GLY A 151 0.62 -5.73 -18.01
CA GLY A 151 0.55 -4.95 -19.23
C GLY A 151 -0.86 -4.48 -19.57
N GLU A 152 -1.05 -4.11 -20.83
CA GLU A 152 -2.30 -3.57 -21.42
C GLU A 152 -2.89 -2.30 -20.76
N ASN A 153 -2.33 -1.80 -19.65
CA ASN A 153 -2.89 -0.70 -18.83
C ASN A 153 -4.36 -0.93 -18.45
N ASN A 154 -4.77 -2.20 -18.35
CA ASN A 154 -6.15 -2.60 -18.18
C ASN A 154 -6.41 -3.01 -16.72
N ILE A 155 -6.35 -2.04 -15.81
CA ILE A 155 -6.64 -2.23 -14.39
C ILE A 155 -8.08 -2.69 -14.11
N GLU A 156 -8.97 -2.51 -15.09
CA GLU A 156 -10.38 -2.94 -15.07
C GLU A 156 -10.55 -4.36 -15.64
N SER A 157 -9.47 -5.08 -15.95
CA SER A 157 -9.60 -6.45 -16.46
C SER A 157 -10.12 -7.42 -15.39
N PRO A 158 -10.95 -8.42 -15.77
CA PRO A 158 -11.36 -9.48 -14.87
C PRO A 158 -10.16 -10.23 -14.29
N GLU A 159 -9.13 -10.49 -15.10
CA GLU A 159 -7.91 -11.20 -14.71
C GLU A 159 -7.16 -10.48 -13.56
N VAL A 160 -6.99 -9.16 -13.65
CA VAL A 160 -6.38 -8.35 -12.57
C VAL A 160 -7.23 -8.42 -11.29
N THR A 161 -8.55 -8.37 -11.45
CA THR A 161 -9.53 -8.37 -10.34
C THR A 161 -9.57 -9.72 -9.62
N GLU A 162 -9.67 -10.82 -10.36
CA GLU A 162 -9.69 -12.19 -9.85
C GLU A 162 -8.35 -12.59 -9.22
N MET A 163 -7.23 -12.17 -9.83
CA MET A 163 -5.89 -12.37 -9.28
C MET A 163 -5.73 -11.65 -7.94
N MET A 164 -6.10 -10.36 -7.84
CA MET A 164 -6.02 -9.61 -6.58
C MET A 164 -6.97 -10.15 -5.50
N PHE A 165 -8.21 -10.50 -5.86
CA PHE A 165 -9.17 -11.10 -4.94
C PHE A 165 -8.65 -12.42 -4.38
N GLY A 166 -8.18 -13.32 -5.25
CA GLY A 166 -7.64 -14.61 -4.86
C GLY A 166 -6.36 -14.51 -4.01
N LEU A 167 -5.47 -13.57 -4.31
CA LEU A 167 -4.29 -13.30 -3.48
C LEU A 167 -4.68 -12.90 -2.05
N LEU A 168 -5.61 -11.96 -1.91
CA LEU A 168 -6.07 -11.44 -0.61
C LEU A 168 -6.84 -12.49 0.18
N GLN A 169 -7.72 -13.25 -0.47
CA GLN A 169 -8.48 -14.32 0.17
C GLN A 169 -7.54 -15.40 0.74
N ASP A 170 -6.58 -15.87 -0.06
CA ASP A 170 -5.62 -16.88 0.39
C ASP A 170 -4.66 -16.33 1.46
N SER A 171 -4.20 -15.07 1.34
CA SER A 171 -3.29 -14.46 2.32
C SER A 171 -3.95 -14.19 3.66
N GLN A 172 -5.24 -13.87 3.68
CA GLN A 172 -6.02 -13.73 4.92
C GLN A 172 -6.34 -15.11 5.54
N THR A 173 -6.61 -16.12 4.72
CA THR A 173 -7.01 -17.46 5.19
C THR A 173 -5.82 -18.30 5.69
N SER A 174 -4.63 -18.14 5.07
CA SER A 174 -3.46 -19.01 5.31
C SER A 174 -2.18 -18.27 5.69
N GLY A 175 -2.21 -16.93 5.72
CA GLY A 175 -1.03 -16.08 5.84
C GLY A 175 -0.29 -15.82 4.52
N LYS A 176 -0.47 -16.65 3.48
CA LYS A 176 0.18 -16.45 2.17
C LYS A 176 -0.69 -16.86 0.97
N GLY A 177 -1.06 -15.89 0.15
CA GLY A 177 -1.64 -16.10 -1.18
C GLY A 177 -0.57 -16.09 -2.26
N VAL A 178 -0.74 -16.94 -3.28
CA VAL A 178 0.10 -16.97 -4.49
C VAL A 178 -0.78 -17.15 -5.72
N ARG A 179 -0.53 -16.35 -6.77
CA ARG A 179 -1.18 -16.49 -8.09
C ARG A 179 -0.11 -16.37 -9.16
N GLN A 180 -0.27 -17.06 -10.28
CA GLN A 180 0.55 -16.87 -11.47
C GLN A 180 -0.37 -16.49 -12.62
N VAL A 181 0.00 -15.44 -13.35
CA VAL A 181 -0.74 -14.92 -14.50
C VAL A 181 0.27 -14.65 -15.60
N GLY A 182 0.11 -15.35 -16.73
CA GLY A 182 1.14 -15.43 -17.77
C GLY A 182 2.51 -15.81 -17.20
N ASN A 183 3.51 -14.98 -17.52
CA ASN A 183 4.91 -15.17 -17.09
C ASN A 183 5.25 -14.39 -15.80
N ALA A 184 4.28 -14.06 -14.96
CA ALA A 184 4.49 -13.35 -13.70
C ALA A 184 3.84 -14.11 -12.52
N ARG A 185 4.62 -14.37 -11.48
CA ARG A 185 4.16 -14.88 -10.19
C ARG A 185 3.96 -13.71 -9.23
N PHE A 186 2.80 -13.68 -8.61
CA PHE A 186 2.40 -12.69 -7.61
C PHE A 186 2.20 -13.39 -6.27
N THR A 187 2.64 -12.74 -5.19
CA THR A 187 2.46 -13.22 -3.82
C THR A 187 1.84 -12.11 -2.98
N ALA A 188 0.99 -12.48 -2.01
CA ALA A 188 0.56 -11.62 -0.91
C ALA A 188 0.84 -12.37 0.40
N THR A 189 1.61 -11.78 1.31
CA THR A 189 1.95 -12.37 2.62
C THR A 189 1.46 -11.45 3.73
N THR A 190 0.51 -11.91 4.53
CA THR A 190 -0.09 -11.15 5.64
C THR A 190 0.73 -11.37 6.90
N ASN A 191 1.15 -10.31 7.59
CA ASN A 191 1.79 -10.43 8.90
C ASN A 191 0.76 -10.54 10.05
N LYS A 192 1.22 -10.60 11.30
CA LYS A 192 0.34 -10.70 12.49
C LYS A 192 -0.43 -9.40 12.78
N ASP A 193 0.09 -8.28 12.30
CA ASP A 193 -0.38 -6.92 12.54
C ASP A 193 -1.29 -6.42 11.39
N THR A 194 -1.66 -7.32 10.48
CA THR A 194 -2.49 -7.14 9.27
C THR A 194 -1.89 -6.32 8.13
N ASP A 195 -0.60 -5.97 8.21
CA ASP A 195 0.15 -5.47 7.04
C ASP A 195 0.33 -6.60 6.01
N ILE A 196 0.35 -6.24 4.73
CA ILE A 196 0.54 -7.20 3.64
C ILE A 196 1.79 -6.83 2.83
N ILE A 197 2.72 -7.77 2.74
CA ILE A 197 3.85 -7.72 1.81
C ILE A 197 3.39 -8.39 0.51
N PHE A 198 3.26 -7.59 -0.54
CA PHE A 198 3.01 -8.08 -1.89
C PHE A 198 4.33 -8.20 -2.65
N THR A 199 4.49 -9.22 -3.48
CA THR A 199 5.62 -9.30 -4.42
C THR A 199 5.14 -9.67 -5.81
N ALA A 200 5.88 -9.23 -6.82
CA ALA A 200 5.78 -9.74 -8.18
C ALA A 200 7.18 -10.16 -8.65
N GLU A 201 7.28 -11.33 -9.26
CA GLU A 201 8.53 -11.88 -9.82
C GLU A 201 8.24 -12.61 -11.15
N PRO A 202 9.18 -12.64 -12.12
CA PRO A 202 8.98 -13.36 -13.36
C PRO A 202 8.96 -14.87 -13.13
N ALA A 203 7.95 -15.55 -13.66
CA ALA A 203 7.86 -17.00 -13.65
C ALA A 203 8.91 -17.63 -14.59
N LEU A 204 9.30 -18.87 -14.29
CA LEU A 204 10.24 -19.70 -15.07
C LEU A 204 9.49 -20.61 -16.04
#